data_AF-A0ABF7QCY9-F1
#
_entry.id   AF-A0ABF7QCY9-F1
#
_cell.length_a   1.000
_cell.length_b   1.000
_cell.length_c   1.000
_cell.angle_alpha   90.00
_cell.angle_beta   90.00
_cell.angle_gamma   90.00
#
_symmetry.space_group_name_H-M   'P 1'
#
loop_
_entity.id
_entity.type
_entity.pdbx_description
1 polymer ?
#
loop_
_entity_poly.entity_id
_entity_poly.type
_entity_poly.pdbx_seq_one_letter_code
_entity_poly.pdbx_strand_id
1 'polypeptide(L)'
;MRSSFAPLALALALAASPAFARPYHHRHHVAAASGRPAACAGIPWCGCWLRVHLGIDNARLNLARAWASIGEAVSRPAAGIIAVWPHHVGLITENLGGGMIRLLSGNDGNAVRERVRSTRGIIAYRKV
;
A
#
# COMPACT_ATOMS: atom_id res chain seq x y z
N MET A 1 -20.64 68.86 44.49
CA MET A 1 -20.08 67.91 45.47
C MET A 1 -19.90 66.57 44.79
N ARG A 2 -18.68 66.00 44.89
CA ARG A 2 -18.28 64.62 44.55
C ARG A 2 -18.33 64.27 43.05
N SER A 3 -17.44 63.48 42.47
CA SER A 3 -16.05 63.06 42.68
C SER A 3 -15.75 62.12 41.52
N SER A 4 -14.49 62.08 41.11
CA SER A 4 -13.85 61.25 40.09
C SER A 4 -14.21 59.76 40.09
N PHE A 5 -13.81 59.06 39.00
CA PHE A 5 -12.91 57.89 38.95
C PHE A 5 -13.36 56.88 37.86
N ALA A 6 -12.63 56.86 36.74
CA ALA A 6 -12.40 55.61 35.99
C ALA A 6 -11.33 54.82 36.76
N PRO A 7 -11.33 53.47 36.78
CA PRO A 7 -10.62 52.77 35.71
C PRO A 7 -11.00 51.30 35.43
N LEU A 8 -10.29 50.79 34.42
CA LEU A 8 -9.74 49.43 34.27
C LEU A 8 -10.62 48.30 33.72
N ALA A 9 -10.15 47.83 32.57
CA ALA A 9 -10.53 46.62 31.87
C ALA A 9 -10.21 45.35 32.67
N LEU A 10 -11.03 44.30 32.49
CA LEU A 10 -10.54 42.94 32.40
C LEU A 10 -11.54 42.10 31.57
N ALA A 11 -11.21 41.90 30.30
CA ALA A 11 -11.90 40.94 29.45
C ALA A 11 -11.36 39.54 29.74
N LEU A 12 -12.21 38.62 30.21
CA LEU A 12 -11.92 37.19 30.27
C LEU A 12 -13.05 36.43 29.56
N ALA A 13 -12.91 36.27 28.24
CA ALA A 13 -13.78 35.42 27.45
C ALA A 13 -13.26 33.97 27.50
N LEU A 14 -13.86 33.13 28.36
CA LEU A 14 -13.67 31.69 28.35
C LEU A 14 -14.53 31.09 27.23
N ALA A 15 -13.99 31.06 26.02
CA ALA A 15 -14.57 30.28 24.92
C ALA A 15 -14.26 28.79 25.16
N ALA A 16 -15.25 28.05 25.64
CA ALA A 16 -15.19 26.59 25.69
C ALA A 16 -15.07 26.04 24.26
N SER A 17 -13.99 25.31 24.02
CA SER A 17 -13.62 24.78 22.71
C SER A 17 -14.72 23.85 22.16
N PRO A 18 -15.03 23.89 20.85
CA PRO A 18 -15.77 22.81 20.24
C PRO A 18 -14.88 21.56 20.33
N ALA A 19 -15.34 20.54 21.06
CA ALA A 19 -14.79 19.20 20.95
C ALA A 19 -15.10 18.70 19.55
N PHE A 20 -14.22 19.02 18.60
CA PHE A 20 -14.20 18.39 17.29
C PHE A 20 -13.80 16.94 17.54
N ALA A 21 -14.81 16.07 17.68
CA ALA A 21 -14.61 14.64 17.63
C ALA A 21 -13.93 14.36 16.28
N ARG A 22 -12.64 14.05 16.35
CA ARG A 22 -11.80 13.75 15.19
C ARG A 22 -12.49 12.60 14.45
N PRO A 23 -12.93 12.76 13.19
CA PRO A 23 -13.29 11.59 12.41
C PRO A 23 -12.03 10.73 12.36
N TYR A 24 -12.13 9.51 12.92
CA TYR A 24 -11.12 8.48 12.78
C TYR A 24 -11.14 8.00 11.33
N HIS A 25 -10.69 8.86 10.43
CA HIS A 25 -10.25 8.45 9.12
C HIS A 25 -8.93 7.71 9.35
N HIS A 26 -9.02 6.42 9.66
CA HIS A 26 -8.00 5.47 9.26
C HIS A 26 -7.99 5.42 7.73
N ARG A 27 -7.55 6.52 7.11
CA ARG A 27 -6.89 6.45 5.82
C ARG A 27 -5.64 5.66 6.12
N HIS A 28 -5.66 4.38 5.81
CA HIS A 28 -4.45 3.65 5.52
C HIS A 28 -3.78 4.42 4.38
N HIS A 29 -2.94 5.38 4.73
CA HIS A 29 -1.91 5.85 3.84
C HIS A 29 -1.13 4.58 3.54
N VAL A 30 -1.41 3.99 2.38
CA VAL A 30 -0.60 2.95 1.77
C VAL A 30 0.72 3.65 1.48
N ALA A 31 1.55 3.80 2.51
CA ALA A 31 2.94 4.11 2.34
C ALA A 31 3.44 2.94 1.51
N ALA A 32 3.52 3.15 0.20
CA ALA A 32 4.08 2.19 -0.73
C ALA A 32 5.41 1.78 -0.11
N ALA A 33 5.46 0.58 0.46
CA ALA A 33 6.57 0.19 1.30
C ALA A 33 7.82 0.28 0.42
N SER A 34 8.64 1.29 0.64
CA SER A 34 9.83 1.59 -0.17
C SER A 34 10.93 0.55 0.06
N GLY A 35 10.73 -0.35 1.02
CA GLY A 35 11.58 -1.49 1.34
C GLY A 35 10.77 -2.65 1.92
N ARG A 36 11.47 -3.57 2.58
CA ARG A 36 10.86 -4.73 3.22
C ARG A 36 10.00 -4.30 4.42
N PRO A 37 8.69 -4.61 4.47
CA PRO A 37 7.86 -4.34 5.64
C PRO A 37 8.33 -5.14 6.85
N ALA A 38 8.18 -4.59 8.06
CA ALA A 38 8.56 -5.28 9.31
C ALA A 38 7.84 -6.64 9.47
N ALA A 39 6.57 -6.71 9.06
CA ALA A 39 5.78 -7.94 9.04
C ALA A 39 6.32 -9.04 8.10
N CYS A 40 7.30 -8.71 7.25
CA CYS A 40 7.92 -9.62 6.30
C CYS A 40 9.37 -9.99 6.68
N ALA A 41 9.82 -9.66 7.90
CA ALA A 41 11.15 -10.00 8.37
C ALA A 41 11.34 -11.53 8.46
N GLY A 42 12.52 -12.01 8.07
CA GLY A 42 12.90 -13.43 8.19
C GLY A 42 12.30 -14.39 7.14
N ILE A 43 11.54 -13.89 6.16
CA ILE A 43 10.90 -14.72 5.12
C ILE A 43 11.20 -14.22 3.70
N PRO A 44 11.06 -15.06 2.65
CA PRO A 44 10.89 -14.57 1.29
C PRO A 44 9.71 -13.59 1.23
N TRP A 45 9.92 -12.40 0.69
CA TRP A 45 9.03 -11.26 0.98
C TRP A 45 8.43 -10.58 -0.25
N CYS A 46 8.51 -11.18 -1.45
CA CYS A 46 7.80 -10.64 -2.62
C CYS A 46 6.27 -10.68 -2.44
N GLY A 47 5.74 -11.84 -2.02
CA GLY A 47 4.32 -12.00 -1.72
C GLY A 47 3.89 -11.23 -0.48
N CYS A 48 4.68 -11.28 0.59
CA CYS A 48 4.39 -10.52 1.81
C CYS A 48 4.34 -9.01 1.55
N TRP A 49 5.30 -8.47 0.78
CA TRP A 49 5.28 -7.06 0.38
C TRP A 49 4.06 -6.72 -0.46
N LEU A 50 3.72 -7.52 -1.48
CA LEU A 50 2.58 -7.21 -2.34
C LEU A 50 1.26 -7.24 -1.55
N ARG A 51 1.15 -8.17 -0.59
CA ARG A 51 0.00 -8.27 0.31
C ARG A 51 -0.17 -7.00 1.13
N VAL A 52 0.92 -6.53 1.76
CA VAL A 52 0.93 -5.29 2.55
C VAL A 52 0.67 -4.07 1.66
N HIS A 53 1.29 -4.03 0.47
CA HIS A 53 1.11 -2.95 -0.51
C HIS A 53 -0.35 -2.82 -0.96
N LEU A 54 -1.06 -3.94 -1.12
CA LEU A 54 -2.47 -3.96 -1.50
C LEU A 54 -3.43 -3.94 -0.29
N GLY A 55 -2.91 -3.92 0.93
CA GLY A 55 -3.72 -3.91 2.16
C GLY A 55 -4.53 -5.19 2.40
N ILE A 56 -4.08 -6.34 1.87
CA ILE A 56 -4.80 -7.61 1.99
C ILE A 56 -4.41 -8.33 3.29
N ASP A 57 -5.37 -8.65 4.16
CA ASP A 57 -5.09 -9.38 5.40
C ASP A 57 -5.22 -10.90 5.23
N ASN A 58 -4.26 -11.51 4.53
CA ASN A 58 -4.20 -12.96 4.34
C ASN A 58 -2.75 -13.48 4.28
N ALA A 59 -2.25 -14.00 5.41
CA ALA A 59 -0.86 -14.44 5.53
C ALA A 59 -0.44 -15.56 4.55
N ARG A 60 -1.38 -16.32 3.97
CA ARG A 60 -1.07 -17.33 2.94
C ARG A 60 -0.40 -16.70 1.72
N LEU A 61 -0.70 -15.44 1.44
CA LEU A 61 -0.13 -14.66 0.34
C LEU A 61 1.31 -14.21 0.60
N ASN A 62 1.91 -14.53 1.75
CA ASN A 62 3.35 -14.39 1.90
C ASN A 62 4.10 -15.28 0.88
N LEU A 63 3.51 -16.44 0.52
CA LEU A 63 4.02 -17.35 -0.50
C LEU A 63 3.59 -16.91 -1.91
N ALA A 64 4.54 -16.68 -2.81
CA ALA A 64 4.29 -16.19 -4.17
C ALA A 64 3.23 -17.00 -4.94
N ARG A 65 3.36 -18.33 -5.00
CA ARG A 65 2.39 -19.18 -5.72
C ARG A 65 0.97 -19.14 -5.17
N ALA A 66 0.77 -18.79 -3.90
CA ALA A 66 -0.57 -18.70 -3.31
C ALA A 66 -1.40 -17.57 -3.94
N TRP A 67 -0.74 -16.58 -4.55
CA TRP A 67 -1.42 -15.54 -5.32
C TRP A 67 -2.15 -16.08 -6.54
N ALA A 68 -1.76 -17.25 -7.06
CA ALA A 68 -2.44 -17.86 -8.20
C ALA A 68 -3.87 -18.34 -7.87
N SER A 69 -4.36 -18.25 -6.63
CA SER A 69 -5.70 -18.73 -6.25
C SER A 69 -6.65 -17.64 -5.74
N ILE A 70 -6.32 -16.35 -5.90
CA ILE A 70 -7.17 -15.25 -5.42
C ILE A 70 -7.65 -14.36 -6.55
N GLY A 71 -8.71 -13.60 -6.29
CA GLY A 71 -9.27 -12.65 -7.25
C GLY A 71 -9.80 -13.32 -8.51
N GLU A 72 -9.94 -12.52 -9.56
CA GLU A 72 -10.41 -12.94 -10.88
C GLU A 72 -9.24 -13.46 -11.73
N ALA A 73 -9.45 -14.58 -12.43
CA ALA A 73 -8.52 -15.05 -13.45
C ALA A 73 -8.59 -14.15 -14.68
N VAL A 74 -7.44 -13.65 -15.16
CA VAL A 74 -7.39 -12.91 -16.42
C VAL A 74 -6.46 -13.61 -17.41
N SER A 75 -6.76 -13.46 -18.70
CA SER A 75 -6.05 -14.17 -19.78
C SER A 75 -4.81 -13.43 -20.30
N ARG A 76 -4.67 -12.14 -20.01
CA ARG A 76 -3.61 -11.29 -20.59
C ARG A 76 -2.96 -10.38 -19.55
N PRO A 77 -1.66 -10.08 -19.68
CA PRO A 77 -1.00 -9.08 -18.87
C PRO A 77 -1.49 -7.67 -19.23
N ALA A 78 -1.74 -6.85 -18.20
CA ALA A 78 -2.09 -5.45 -18.32
C ALA A 78 -1.70 -4.71 -17.03
N ALA A 79 -1.64 -3.38 -17.08
CA ALA A 79 -1.42 -2.58 -15.87
C ALA A 79 -2.51 -2.88 -14.81
N GLY A 80 -2.11 -2.96 -13.54
CA GLY A 80 -2.99 -3.32 -12.42
C GLY A 80 -3.21 -4.83 -12.24
N ILE A 81 -2.69 -5.67 -13.14
CA ILE A 81 -2.78 -7.12 -13.03
C ILE A 81 -1.59 -7.68 -12.27
N ILE A 82 -1.83 -8.64 -11.39
CA ILE A 82 -0.78 -9.36 -10.67
C ILE A 82 -0.24 -10.47 -11.57
N ALA A 83 1.08 -10.48 -11.76
CA ALA A 83 1.79 -11.57 -12.43
C ALA A 83 2.36 -12.54 -11.39
N VAL A 84 2.05 -13.82 -11.52
CA VAL A 84 2.47 -14.86 -10.57
C VAL A 84 3.42 -15.84 -11.24
N TRP A 85 4.63 -15.98 -10.69
CA TRP A 85 5.56 -17.08 -10.95
C TRP A 85 5.52 -18.06 -9.77
N PRO A 86 6.05 -19.29 -9.93
CA PRO A 86 6.15 -20.26 -8.84
C PRO A 86 6.82 -19.72 -7.57
N HIS A 87 7.80 -18.81 -7.71
CA HIS A 87 8.63 -18.29 -6.62
C HIS A 87 8.71 -16.75 -6.57
N HIS A 88 7.99 -16.04 -7.44
CA HIS A 88 7.96 -14.57 -7.45
C HIS A 88 6.57 -14.05 -7.79
N VAL A 89 6.24 -12.85 -7.33
CA VAL A 89 4.96 -12.20 -7.63
C VAL A 89 5.15 -10.69 -7.63
N GLY A 90 4.39 -10.00 -8.48
CA GLY A 90 4.41 -8.54 -8.54
C GLY A 90 3.19 -7.97 -9.25
N LEU A 91 3.07 -6.65 -9.19
CA LEU A 91 2.04 -5.88 -9.86
C LEU A 91 2.57 -5.41 -11.22
N ILE A 92 1.89 -5.72 -12.31
CA ILE A 92 2.20 -5.19 -13.63
C ILE A 92 1.83 -3.71 -13.63
N THR A 93 2.77 -2.85 -13.99
CA THR A 93 2.54 -1.41 -14.18
C THR A 93 2.39 -1.06 -15.66
N GLU A 94 2.97 -1.85 -16.57
CA GLU A 94 2.81 -1.69 -18.01
C GLU A 94 3.00 -3.02 -18.76
N ASN A 95 2.21 -3.26 -19.82
CA ASN A 95 2.46 -4.33 -20.77
C ASN A 95 3.23 -3.76 -21.98
N LEU A 96 4.47 -4.22 -22.17
CA LEU A 96 5.38 -3.69 -23.19
C LEU A 96 5.29 -4.44 -24.53
N GLY A 97 4.44 -5.46 -24.62
CA GLY A 97 4.39 -6.35 -25.78
C GLY A 97 5.57 -7.32 -25.84
N GLY A 98 5.60 -8.19 -26.86
CA GLY A 98 6.71 -9.12 -27.09
C GLY A 98 6.98 -10.11 -25.94
N GLY A 99 6.01 -10.35 -25.06
CA GLY A 99 6.20 -11.17 -23.87
C GLY A 99 6.99 -10.48 -22.75
N MET A 100 7.06 -9.15 -22.75
CA MET A 100 7.72 -8.33 -21.74
C MET A 100 6.70 -7.44 -21.01
N ILE A 101 6.91 -7.24 -19.71
CA ILE A 101 6.07 -6.41 -18.84
C ILE A 101 6.97 -5.55 -17.94
N ARG A 102 6.51 -4.37 -17.54
CA ARG A 102 7.07 -3.64 -16.41
C ARG A 102 6.35 -4.09 -15.14
N LEU A 103 7.13 -4.50 -14.15
CA LEU A 103 6.64 -5.13 -12.93
C LEU A 103 7.19 -4.40 -11.71
N LEU A 104 6.30 -3.93 -10.85
CA LEU A 104 6.61 -3.48 -9.50
C LEU A 104 6.53 -4.67 -8.54
N SER A 105 7.62 -4.95 -7.82
CA SER A 105 7.64 -6.05 -6.85
C SER A 105 8.62 -5.83 -5.70
N GLY A 106 8.30 -6.42 -4.56
CA GLY A 106 9.21 -6.56 -3.42
C GLY A 106 10.16 -7.75 -3.59
N ASN A 107 11.22 -7.78 -2.79
CA ASN A 107 12.30 -8.78 -2.84
C ASN A 107 12.94 -8.96 -4.22
N ASP A 108 12.89 -7.93 -5.07
CA ASP A 108 13.49 -7.98 -6.39
C ASP A 108 14.99 -7.65 -6.31
N GLY A 109 15.78 -8.67 -5.98
CA GLY A 109 17.19 -8.53 -5.61
C GLY A 109 17.33 -7.77 -4.29
N ASN A 110 16.61 -8.22 -3.25
CA ASN A 110 16.58 -7.65 -1.89
C ASN A 110 16.06 -6.20 -1.79
N ALA A 111 15.33 -5.72 -2.80
CA ALA A 111 14.75 -4.38 -2.81
C ALA A 111 13.33 -4.38 -3.36
N VAL A 112 12.62 -3.26 -3.19
CA VAL A 112 11.39 -2.97 -3.93
C VAL A 112 11.81 -2.26 -5.20
N ARG A 113 11.46 -2.83 -6.35
CA ARG A 113 11.87 -2.28 -7.66
C ARG A 113 10.75 -2.41 -8.67
N GLU A 114 10.78 -1.48 -9.61
CA GLU A 114 10.01 -1.55 -10.83
C GLU A 114 10.96 -1.83 -11.99
N ARG A 115 10.81 -2.99 -12.65
CA ARG A 115 11.71 -3.42 -13.72
C ARG A 115 10.99 -4.14 -14.85
N VAL A 116 11.61 -4.12 -16.01
CA VAL A 116 11.18 -4.92 -17.16
C VAL A 116 11.48 -6.41 -16.88
N ARG A 117 10.49 -7.27 -17.12
CA ARG A 117 10.55 -8.72 -16.88
C ARG A 117 9.91 -9.47 -18.03
N SER A 118 10.45 -10.65 -18.33
CA SER A 118 9.81 -11.59 -19.26
C SER A 118 8.61 -12.24 -18.61
N THR A 119 7.54 -12.43 -19.37
CA THR A 119 6.33 -13.18 -19.00
C THR A 119 6.53 -14.69 -18.97
N ARG A 120 7.69 -15.19 -19.39
CA ARG A 120 8.01 -16.63 -19.37
C ARG A 120 7.89 -17.18 -17.95
N GLY A 121 7.22 -18.32 -17.81
CA GLY A 121 7.07 -19.03 -16.54
C GLY A 121 6.03 -18.42 -15.59
N ILE A 122 5.27 -17.41 -16.03
CA ILE A 122 4.08 -16.98 -15.30
C ILE A 122 3.07 -18.14 -15.30
N ILE A 123 2.56 -18.46 -14.12
CA ILE A 123 1.56 -19.53 -13.90
C ILE A 123 0.15 -18.97 -13.73
N ALA A 124 0.00 -17.68 -13.45
CA ALA A 124 -1.30 -17.02 -13.37
C ALA A 124 -1.19 -15.51 -13.54
N TYR A 125 -2.24 -14.91 -14.11
CA TYR A 125 -2.53 -13.49 -14.01
C TYR A 125 -3.80 -13.29 -13.19
N ARG A 126 -3.76 -12.39 -12.22
CA ARG A 126 -4.86 -12.17 -11.28
C ARG A 126 -5.22 -10.70 -11.14
N LYS A 127 -6.52 -10.42 -11.13
CA LYS A 127 -7.07 -9.11 -10.79
C LYS A 127 -7.70 -9.22 -9.40
N VAL A 128 -7.28 -8.36 -8.48
CA VAL A 128 -7.78 -8.32 -7.08
C VAL A 128 -8.44 -7.00 -6.78
#